data_AF-A0A6A5TEE4-F1
#
_entry.id   AF-A0A6A5TEE4-F1
#
_cell.length_a   1.000
_cell.length_b   1.000
_cell.length_c   1.000
_cell.angle_alpha   90.00
_cell.angle_beta   90.00
_cell.angle_gamma   90.00
#
_symmetry.space_group_name_H-M   'P 1'
#
loop_
_entity.id
_entity.type
_entity.pdbx_description
1 polymer ?
#
loop_
_entity_poly.entity_id
_entity_poly.type
_entity_poly.pdbx_seq_one_letter_code
_entity_poly.pdbx_strand_id
1 'polypeptide(L)'
;MVFTQAAPSHLPPTAPPPKPPSTYPPVWASIAADLQSSMMSQGTCTNLARQTVRLSFHDCFPGSCDGSIILANECTTRVENNRMVEICDTLGAAAPSYNVTTADLIQFAAAIGIASCSSGPITSFYAGRTDSFTASLTGQVPGANANANALVSQFAAKGFTTTELVALTGSHTIGRNRGGAIDSTIGKWDSGFYGQVSKGTAPNPIPADVSLSNSTVTMKVWNAVRKSQGAFDSAFVPAMEKMSLMGWRKADLVDRS
;
A
#
# COMPACT_ATOMS: atom_id res chain seq x y z
N MET A 1 48.16 30.39 -3.68
CA MET A 1 47.41 29.83 -4.83
C MET A 1 46.48 28.76 -4.29
N VAL A 2 45.19 29.09 -4.14
CA VAL A 2 44.17 28.15 -3.68
C VAL A 2 43.43 27.67 -4.93
N PHE A 3 43.54 26.37 -5.25
CA PHE A 3 42.74 25.75 -6.29
C PHE A 3 41.39 25.36 -5.68
N THR A 4 40.33 26.04 -6.09
CA THR A 4 38.95 25.59 -5.87
C THR A 4 38.59 24.60 -6.99
N GLN A 5 38.38 23.34 -6.64
CA GLN A 5 37.77 22.35 -7.54
C GLN A 5 36.28 22.68 -7.68
N ALA A 6 35.83 22.96 -8.90
CA ALA A 6 34.41 23.07 -9.21
C ALA A 6 33.79 21.66 -9.25
N ALA A 7 32.65 21.48 -8.58
CA ALA A 7 31.86 20.26 -8.67
C ALA A 7 31.24 20.13 -10.08
N PRO A 8 31.14 18.91 -10.65
CA PRO A 8 30.50 18.71 -11.94
C PRO A 8 28.98 18.92 -11.81
N SER A 9 28.44 19.75 -12.69
CA SER A 9 27.00 19.97 -12.86
C SER A 9 26.34 18.71 -13.45
N HIS A 10 25.65 17.93 -12.62
CA HIS A 10 24.70 16.95 -13.13
C HIS A 10 23.41 17.66 -13.53
N LEU A 11 23.20 17.79 -14.84
CA LEU A 11 21.88 18.11 -15.37
C LEU A 11 20.95 16.91 -15.10
N PRO A 12 19.71 17.15 -14.62
CA PRO A 12 18.73 16.08 -14.52
C PRO A 12 18.47 15.52 -15.93
N PRO A 13 18.25 14.20 -16.07
CA PRO A 13 17.90 13.62 -17.36
C PRO A 13 16.61 14.30 -17.87
N THR A 14 16.69 14.88 -19.07
CA THR A 14 15.54 15.46 -19.75
C THR A 14 14.51 14.37 -20.02
N ALA A 15 13.28 14.57 -19.58
CA ALA A 15 12.18 13.66 -19.88
C ALA A 15 12.06 13.45 -21.40
N PRO A 16 11.83 12.21 -21.87
CA PRO A 16 11.61 11.95 -23.29
C PRO A 16 10.39 12.73 -23.79
N PRO A 17 10.36 13.11 -25.08
CA PRO A 17 9.24 13.85 -25.64
C PRO A 17 7.95 13.01 -25.55
N PRO A 18 6.78 13.66 -25.32
CA PRO A 18 5.50 12.96 -25.31
C PRO A 18 5.28 12.28 -26.66
N LYS A 19 4.93 10.99 -26.65
CA LYS A 19 4.55 10.24 -27.84
C LYS A 19 3.18 10.74 -28.35
N PRO A 20 2.84 10.51 -29.63
CA PRO A 20 1.56 10.93 -30.18
C PRO A 20 0.37 10.16 -29.55
N PRO A 21 -0.80 10.80 -29.37
CA PRO A 21 -1.96 10.27 -28.64
C PRO A 21 -2.50 8.92 -29.13
N SER A 22 -2.31 8.59 -30.41
CA SER A 22 -2.85 7.39 -31.06
C SER A 22 -2.00 6.13 -30.88
N THR A 23 -0.88 6.22 -30.16
CA THR A 23 0.07 5.11 -29.93
C THR A 23 0.14 4.65 -28.48
N TYR A 24 -0.58 5.31 -27.57
CA TYR A 24 -0.68 4.87 -26.19
C TYR A 24 -1.77 3.81 -26.05
N PRO A 25 -1.51 2.68 -25.36
CA PRO A 25 -2.61 1.85 -24.87
C PRO A 25 -3.50 2.71 -23.94
N PRO A 26 -4.74 2.28 -23.63
CA PRO A 26 -5.60 3.00 -22.69
C PRO A 26 -4.80 3.39 -21.44
N VAL A 27 -4.95 4.62 -20.94
CA VAL A 27 -4.06 5.26 -19.94
C VAL A 27 -3.57 4.34 -18.82
N TRP A 28 -4.45 3.49 -18.27
CA TRP A 28 -4.14 2.51 -17.22
C TRP A 28 -3.11 1.44 -17.63
N ALA A 29 -3.09 1.01 -18.88
CA ALA A 29 -2.08 0.08 -19.39
C ALA A 29 -0.69 0.75 -19.51
N SER A 30 -0.65 2.04 -19.87
CA SER A 30 0.61 2.82 -19.84
C SER A 30 1.11 3.00 -18.41
N ILE A 31 0.23 3.40 -17.49
CA ILE A 31 0.57 3.52 -16.08
C ILE A 31 1.04 2.17 -15.53
N ALA A 32 0.37 1.06 -15.86
CA ALA A 32 0.76 -0.28 -15.40
C ALA A 32 2.18 -0.63 -15.84
N ALA A 33 2.52 -0.41 -17.12
CA ALA A 33 3.85 -0.69 -17.65
C ALA A 33 4.93 0.13 -16.92
N ASP A 34 4.68 1.43 -16.74
CA ASP A 34 5.63 2.33 -16.08
C ASP A 34 5.81 1.96 -14.59
N LEU A 35 4.71 1.70 -13.88
CA LEU A 35 4.75 1.26 -12.49
C LEU A 35 5.44 -0.09 -12.35
N GLN A 36 5.09 -1.10 -13.14
CA GLN A 36 5.72 -2.43 -13.10
C GLN A 36 7.24 -2.34 -13.33
N SER A 37 7.69 -1.51 -14.26
CA SER A 37 9.11 -1.31 -14.53
C SER A 37 9.89 -0.75 -13.33
N SER A 38 9.22 0.04 -12.48
CA SER A 38 9.80 0.64 -11.26
C SER A 38 9.56 -0.20 -10.00
N MET A 39 8.52 -1.04 -10.03
CA MET A 39 8.04 -1.83 -8.90
C MET A 39 8.59 -3.25 -8.87
N MET A 40 9.15 -3.74 -9.97
CA MET A 40 9.71 -5.09 -10.06
C MET A 40 11.21 -5.04 -10.38
N SER A 41 12.00 -5.77 -9.61
CA SER A 41 13.43 -5.96 -9.85
C SER A 41 13.84 -7.37 -9.46
N GLN A 42 14.60 -8.05 -10.32
CA GLN A 42 15.13 -9.40 -10.05
C GLN A 42 14.06 -10.43 -9.62
N GLY A 43 12.86 -10.36 -10.21
CA GLY A 43 11.78 -11.31 -9.91
C GLY A 43 11.01 -11.05 -8.60
N THR A 44 11.22 -9.91 -7.96
CA THR A 44 10.52 -9.52 -6.72
C THR A 44 10.21 -8.02 -6.70
N CYS A 45 9.38 -7.58 -5.76
CA CYS A 45 8.96 -6.19 -5.68
C CYS A 45 10.03 -5.28 -5.04
N THR A 46 10.06 -4.02 -5.48
CA THR A 46 10.97 -2.98 -4.96
C THR A 46 10.39 -2.30 -3.72
N ASN A 47 11.13 -1.35 -3.14
CA ASN A 47 10.61 -0.53 -2.05
C ASN A 47 9.43 0.34 -2.49
N LEU A 48 9.42 0.80 -3.74
CA LEU A 48 8.32 1.59 -4.28
C LEU A 48 7.01 0.81 -4.23
N ALA A 49 7.02 -0.44 -4.70
CA ALA A 49 5.87 -1.34 -4.66
C ALA A 49 5.33 -1.55 -3.23
N ARG A 50 6.22 -1.72 -2.25
CA ARG A 50 5.84 -1.89 -0.84
C ARG A 50 5.20 -0.62 -0.26
N GLN A 51 5.74 0.54 -0.64
CA GLN A 51 5.25 1.83 -0.17
C GLN A 51 3.86 2.16 -0.70
N THR A 52 3.51 1.75 -1.93
CA THR A 52 2.17 1.99 -2.48
C THR A 52 1.08 1.22 -1.75
N VAL A 53 1.36 -0.02 -1.33
CA VAL A 53 0.43 -0.81 -0.50
C VAL A 53 0.14 -0.11 0.83
N ARG A 54 1.19 0.40 1.50
CA ARG A 54 1.01 1.20 2.72
C ARG A 54 0.25 2.50 2.44
N LEU A 55 0.58 3.20 1.36
CA LEU A 55 -0.04 4.48 1.00
C LEU A 55 -1.54 4.32 0.77
N SER A 56 -1.97 3.29 0.06
CA SER A 56 -3.39 3.01 -0.17
C SER A 56 -4.15 2.77 1.15
N PHE A 57 -3.59 2.00 2.10
CA PHE A 57 -4.20 1.83 3.41
C PHE A 57 -4.33 3.15 4.18
N HIS A 58 -3.27 3.96 4.19
CA HIS A 58 -3.25 5.23 4.91
C HIS A 58 -4.15 6.31 4.28
N ASP A 59 -4.40 6.27 2.97
CA ASP A 59 -5.38 7.12 2.29
C ASP A 59 -6.81 6.69 2.67
N CYS A 60 -7.11 5.38 2.53
CA CYS A 60 -8.47 4.86 2.67
C CYS A 60 -8.97 4.75 4.11
N PHE A 61 -8.15 4.20 5.01
CA PHE A 61 -8.61 3.77 6.33
C PHE A 61 -9.16 4.91 7.21
N PRO A 62 -8.69 6.17 7.10
CA PRO A 62 -9.34 7.31 7.73
C PRO A 62 -10.83 7.51 7.37
N GLY A 63 -11.30 6.99 6.23
CA GLY A 63 -12.72 6.89 5.93
C GLY A 63 -13.07 6.92 4.43
N SER A 64 -12.14 7.30 3.56
CA SER A 64 -12.38 7.49 2.13
C SER A 64 -11.07 7.32 1.36
N CYS A 65 -11.08 6.56 0.27
CA CYS A 65 -9.95 6.51 -0.66
C CYS A 65 -10.06 7.70 -1.63
N ASP A 66 -9.63 8.91 -1.27
CA ASP A 66 -9.89 10.11 -2.06
C ASP A 66 -8.64 10.93 -2.40
N GLY A 67 -7.45 10.36 -2.17
CA GLY A 67 -6.18 11.02 -2.46
C GLY A 67 -5.83 12.17 -1.53
N SER A 68 -6.66 12.44 -0.50
CA SER A 68 -6.42 13.51 0.46
C SER A 68 -5.08 13.36 1.18
N ILE A 69 -4.56 12.14 1.34
CA ILE A 69 -3.24 11.93 1.95
C ILE A 69 -2.12 12.72 1.23
N ILE A 70 -2.20 12.83 -0.11
CA ILE A 70 -1.28 13.61 -0.94
C ILE A 70 -1.80 15.03 -1.08
N LEU A 71 -3.05 15.19 -1.50
CA LEU A 71 -3.61 16.48 -1.93
C LEU A 71 -3.86 17.47 -0.80
N ALA A 72 -4.06 16.97 0.43
CA ALA A 72 -4.14 17.77 1.64
C ALA A 72 -2.81 17.79 2.43
N ASN A 73 -1.71 17.33 1.81
CA ASN A 73 -0.35 17.36 2.37
C ASN A 73 -0.22 16.61 3.71
N GLU A 74 -0.88 15.46 3.86
CA GLU A 74 -0.88 14.72 5.12
C GLU A 74 0.43 13.98 5.38
N CYS A 75 1.17 13.60 4.33
CA CYS A 75 2.44 12.89 4.47
C CYS A 75 3.52 13.70 5.21
N THR A 76 3.38 15.04 5.25
CA THR A 76 4.28 15.94 5.99
C THR A 76 3.66 16.50 7.27
N THR A 77 2.33 16.57 7.36
CA THR A 77 1.62 17.23 8.47
C THR A 77 1.06 16.27 9.52
N ARG A 78 0.98 14.96 9.22
CA ARG A 78 0.41 13.95 10.12
C ARG A 78 1.45 12.94 10.61
N VAL A 79 1.48 12.72 11.92
CA VAL A 79 2.43 11.79 12.54
C VAL A 79 2.18 10.33 12.14
N GLU A 80 0.92 9.95 11.90
CA GLU A 80 0.57 8.61 11.41
C GLU A 80 1.14 8.33 10.01
N ASN A 81 1.34 9.36 9.18
CA ASN A 81 1.82 9.23 7.80
C ASN A 81 3.33 9.42 7.67
N ASN A 82 4.07 9.38 8.79
CA ASN A 82 5.51 9.49 8.81
C ASN A 82 6.20 8.54 7.82
N ARG A 83 7.27 9.05 7.17
CA ARG A 83 8.10 8.33 6.18
C ARG A 83 7.35 7.94 4.90
N MET A 84 6.33 8.70 4.52
CA MET A 84 5.61 8.51 3.26
C MET A 84 5.84 9.64 2.25
N VAL A 85 6.59 10.68 2.63
CA VAL A 85 6.85 11.86 1.78
C VAL A 85 7.35 11.46 0.39
N GLU A 86 8.35 10.59 0.29
CA GLU A 86 8.91 10.16 -1.00
C GLU A 86 7.88 9.50 -1.93
N ILE A 87 7.01 8.61 -1.39
CA ILE A 87 5.96 7.98 -2.21
C ILE A 87 4.84 8.96 -2.55
N CYS A 88 4.50 9.87 -1.64
CA CYS A 88 3.50 10.92 -1.88
C CYS A 88 3.97 11.89 -2.97
N ASP A 89 5.24 12.30 -2.95
CA ASP A 89 5.84 13.14 -3.99
C ASP A 89 5.86 12.40 -5.33
N THR A 90 6.23 11.11 -5.32
CA THR A 90 6.29 10.26 -6.53
C THR A 90 4.92 10.15 -7.21
N LEU A 91 3.88 9.74 -6.47
CA LEU A 91 2.54 9.60 -7.06
C LEU A 91 1.84 10.94 -7.29
N GLY A 92 2.10 11.94 -6.45
CA GLY A 92 1.57 13.30 -6.62
C GLY A 92 2.09 13.99 -7.88
N ALA A 93 3.33 13.71 -8.28
CA ALA A 93 3.89 14.17 -9.57
C ALA A 93 3.37 13.35 -10.77
N ALA A 94 3.11 12.06 -10.57
CA ALA A 94 2.67 11.16 -11.65
C ALA A 94 1.18 11.34 -12.02
N ALA A 95 0.29 11.56 -11.06
CA ALA A 95 -1.15 11.72 -11.33
C ALA A 95 -1.46 12.78 -12.43
N PRO A 96 -0.93 14.02 -12.34
CA PRO A 96 -1.17 15.03 -13.37
C PRO A 96 -0.48 14.70 -14.71
N SER A 97 0.64 13.96 -14.72
CA SER A 97 1.34 13.61 -15.97
C SER A 97 0.56 12.58 -16.80
N TYR A 98 -0.22 11.72 -16.15
CA TYR A 98 -1.13 10.78 -16.81
C TYR A 98 -2.55 11.31 -17.00
N ASN A 99 -2.87 12.50 -16.49
CA ASN A 99 -4.22 13.07 -16.48
C ASN A 99 -5.25 12.12 -15.82
N VAL A 100 -4.89 11.59 -14.65
CA VAL A 100 -5.76 10.76 -13.79
C VAL A 100 -5.89 11.41 -12.41
N THR A 101 -6.92 11.03 -11.65
CA THR A 101 -7.06 11.51 -10.27
C THR A 101 -5.99 10.87 -9.38
N THR A 102 -5.56 11.62 -8.37
CA THR A 102 -4.59 11.14 -7.39
C THR A 102 -5.17 9.97 -6.60
N ALA A 103 -6.46 10.04 -6.25
CA ALA A 103 -7.22 8.97 -5.61
C ALA A 103 -7.13 7.64 -6.38
N ASP A 104 -7.39 7.66 -7.70
CA ASP A 104 -7.32 6.45 -8.51
C ASP A 104 -5.89 5.94 -8.68
N LEU A 105 -4.91 6.85 -8.87
CA LEU A 105 -3.52 6.44 -9.03
C LEU A 105 -2.97 5.74 -7.78
N ILE A 106 -3.32 6.20 -6.57
CA ILE A 106 -2.92 5.54 -5.32
C ILE A 106 -3.43 4.08 -5.28
N GLN A 107 -4.71 3.87 -5.59
CA GLN A 107 -5.30 2.53 -5.54
C GLN A 107 -4.76 1.63 -6.65
N PHE A 108 -4.56 2.17 -7.85
CA PHE A 108 -3.95 1.43 -8.95
C PHE A 108 -2.50 1.03 -8.63
N ALA A 109 -1.73 1.96 -8.08
CA ALA A 109 -0.34 1.72 -7.74
C ALA A 109 -0.18 0.70 -6.60
N ALA A 110 -1.14 0.60 -5.68
CA ALA A 110 -1.18 -0.48 -4.69
C ALA A 110 -1.48 -1.84 -5.33
N ALA A 111 -2.45 -1.93 -6.25
CA ALA A 111 -2.77 -3.17 -6.95
C ALA A 111 -1.57 -3.68 -7.78
N ILE A 112 -0.92 -2.79 -8.54
CA ILE A 112 0.31 -3.12 -9.28
C ILE A 112 1.46 -3.46 -8.32
N GLY A 113 1.58 -2.76 -7.18
CA GLY A 113 2.60 -3.03 -6.16
C GLY A 113 2.50 -4.44 -5.59
N ILE A 114 1.28 -4.89 -5.26
CA ILE A 114 1.00 -6.26 -4.81
C ILE A 114 1.39 -7.25 -5.91
N ALA A 115 0.90 -7.06 -7.14
CA ALA A 115 1.15 -7.95 -8.28
C ALA A 115 2.64 -8.03 -8.68
N SER A 116 3.43 -6.99 -8.37
CA SER A 116 4.87 -6.96 -8.64
C SER A 116 5.69 -7.79 -7.64
N CYS A 117 5.10 -8.19 -6.51
CA CYS A 117 5.75 -9.07 -5.54
C CYS A 117 5.68 -10.53 -6.00
N SER A 118 6.68 -11.33 -5.64
CA SER A 118 6.67 -12.76 -5.98
C SER A 118 5.47 -13.43 -5.29
N SER A 119 4.63 -14.13 -6.06
CA SER A 119 3.37 -14.73 -5.57
C SER A 119 2.30 -13.72 -5.11
N GLY A 120 2.44 -12.44 -5.45
CA GLY A 120 1.43 -11.42 -5.17
C GLY A 120 0.12 -11.71 -5.91
N PRO A 121 -1.04 -11.69 -5.23
CA PRO A 121 -2.32 -11.89 -5.90
C PRO A 121 -2.68 -10.67 -6.75
N ILE A 122 -3.50 -10.90 -7.78
CA ILE A 122 -4.17 -9.80 -8.48
C ILE A 122 -5.32 -9.33 -7.59
N THR A 123 -5.40 -8.02 -7.36
CA THR A 123 -6.49 -7.37 -6.64
C THR A 123 -7.25 -6.48 -7.60
N SER A 124 -8.56 -6.38 -7.41
CA SER A 124 -9.43 -5.61 -8.29
C SER A 124 -9.07 -4.12 -8.26
N PHE A 125 -9.18 -3.47 -9.41
CA PHE A 125 -9.05 -2.02 -9.53
C PHE A 125 -10.28 -1.42 -10.19
N TYR A 126 -10.85 -0.42 -9.52
CA TYR A 126 -11.97 0.38 -10.03
C TYR A 126 -11.50 1.82 -10.15
N ALA A 127 -11.82 2.50 -11.25
CA ALA A 127 -11.46 3.91 -11.49
C ALA A 127 -12.72 4.78 -11.54
N GLY A 128 -12.56 6.09 -11.27
CA GLY A 128 -13.63 7.09 -11.28
C GLY A 128 -13.73 7.90 -9.98
N ARG A 129 -12.75 7.80 -9.08
CA ARG A 129 -12.76 8.56 -7.83
C ARG A 129 -12.52 10.04 -8.10
N THR A 130 -13.23 10.88 -7.38
CA THR A 130 -13.00 12.33 -7.33
C THR A 130 -11.97 12.64 -6.25
N ASP A 131 -10.99 13.46 -6.59
CA ASP A 131 -9.96 13.93 -5.68
C ASP A 131 -10.53 14.82 -4.56
N SER A 132 -10.03 14.63 -3.34
CA SER A 132 -10.34 15.46 -2.17
C SER A 132 -9.12 16.26 -1.74
N PHE A 133 -9.30 17.57 -1.56
CA PHE A 133 -8.29 18.47 -0.99
C PHE A 133 -8.50 18.73 0.51
N THR A 134 -9.45 18.01 1.12
CA THR A 134 -9.76 18.13 2.55
C THR A 134 -9.03 17.04 3.30
N ALA A 135 -8.22 17.43 4.29
CA ALA A 135 -7.52 16.46 5.12
C ALA A 135 -8.51 15.59 5.91
N SER A 136 -8.20 14.30 5.98
CA SER A 136 -8.84 13.32 6.82
C SER A 136 -8.68 13.65 8.31
N LEU A 137 -9.55 13.04 9.12
CA LEU A 137 -9.47 13.13 10.58
C LEU A 137 -8.20 12.42 11.07
N THR A 138 -7.51 13.03 12.04
CA THR A 138 -6.33 12.42 12.65
C THR A 138 -6.69 11.25 13.56
N GLY A 139 -5.71 10.39 13.81
CA GLY A 139 -5.84 9.28 14.76
C GLY A 139 -6.80 8.19 14.31
N GLN A 140 -7.15 8.16 13.02
CA GLN A 140 -7.98 7.11 12.44
C GLN A 140 -7.16 5.90 12.02
N VAL A 141 -5.87 6.06 11.76
CA VAL A 141 -4.98 4.97 11.36
C VAL A 141 -4.51 4.19 12.61
N PRO A 142 -4.57 2.84 12.61
CA PRO A 142 -4.13 2.03 13.73
C PRO A 142 -2.65 2.23 14.06
N GLY A 143 -2.35 2.39 15.34
CA GLY A 143 -0.99 2.55 15.82
C GLY A 143 -0.22 1.22 15.84
N ALA A 144 1.08 1.27 15.57
CA ALA A 144 1.98 0.10 15.60
C ALA A 144 2.07 -0.62 16.97
N ASN A 145 1.60 0.03 18.05
CA ASN A 145 1.56 -0.50 19.42
C ASN A 145 0.13 -0.83 19.90
N ALA A 146 -0.88 -0.73 19.03
CA ALA A 146 -2.25 -1.03 19.40
C ALA A 146 -2.42 -2.52 19.76
N ASN A 147 -3.21 -2.80 20.78
CA ASN A 147 -3.54 -4.18 21.14
C ASN A 147 -4.65 -4.74 20.25
N ALA A 148 -4.78 -6.06 20.21
CA ALA A 148 -5.75 -6.75 19.36
C ALA A 148 -7.21 -6.30 19.55
N ASN A 149 -7.65 -6.02 20.78
CA ASN A 149 -9.02 -5.57 21.03
C ASN A 149 -9.28 -4.17 20.44
N ALA A 150 -8.31 -3.27 20.56
CA ALA A 150 -8.38 -1.95 19.94
C ALA A 150 -8.42 -2.06 18.42
N LEU A 151 -7.58 -2.91 17.82
CA LEU A 151 -7.55 -3.15 16.37
C LEU A 151 -8.87 -3.74 15.86
N VAL A 152 -9.41 -4.76 16.53
CA VAL A 152 -10.72 -5.33 16.19
C VAL A 152 -11.81 -4.27 16.26
N SER A 153 -11.81 -3.42 17.29
CA SER A 153 -12.80 -2.36 17.45
C SER A 153 -12.68 -1.28 16.36
N GLN A 154 -11.46 -0.86 16.02
CA GLN A 154 -11.19 0.13 14.97
C GLN A 154 -11.63 -0.37 13.59
N PHE A 155 -11.29 -1.61 13.24
CA PHE A 155 -11.69 -2.23 11.98
C PHE A 155 -13.20 -2.46 11.91
N ALA A 156 -13.82 -2.93 13.00
CA ALA A 156 -15.27 -3.11 13.09
C ALA A 156 -16.02 -1.78 12.91
N ALA A 157 -15.52 -0.67 13.46
CA ALA A 157 -16.08 0.66 13.27
C ALA A 157 -16.05 1.15 11.81
N LYS A 158 -15.19 0.56 10.98
CA LYS A 158 -15.10 0.80 9.53
C LYS A 158 -15.76 -0.32 8.71
N GLY A 159 -16.51 -1.21 9.38
CA GLY A 159 -17.26 -2.29 8.75
C GLY A 159 -16.45 -3.55 8.42
N PHE A 160 -15.20 -3.66 8.88
CA PHE A 160 -14.36 -4.83 8.64
C PHE A 160 -14.52 -5.90 9.73
N THR A 161 -14.54 -7.16 9.32
CA THR A 161 -14.53 -8.33 10.19
C THR A 161 -13.13 -8.59 10.73
N THR A 162 -13.03 -9.41 11.78
CA THR A 162 -11.73 -9.88 12.30
C THR A 162 -10.92 -10.63 11.23
N THR A 163 -11.57 -11.37 10.33
CA THR A 163 -10.91 -12.05 9.20
C THR A 163 -10.29 -11.06 8.24
N GLU A 164 -11.01 -10.00 7.88
CA GLU A 164 -10.50 -8.95 6.99
C GLU A 164 -9.37 -8.16 7.64
N LEU A 165 -9.46 -7.83 8.94
CA LEU A 165 -8.36 -7.24 9.72
C LEU A 165 -7.10 -8.11 9.63
N VAL A 166 -7.19 -9.38 10.02
CA VAL A 166 -6.05 -10.29 10.04
C VAL A 166 -5.48 -10.48 8.63
N ALA A 167 -6.33 -10.57 7.61
CA ALA A 167 -5.91 -10.70 6.24
C ALA A 167 -5.14 -9.45 5.76
N LEU A 168 -5.68 -8.24 5.98
CA LEU A 168 -5.02 -6.99 5.59
C LEU A 168 -3.68 -6.78 6.31
N THR A 169 -3.57 -7.20 7.58
CA THR A 169 -2.28 -7.25 8.30
C THR A 169 -1.24 -8.11 7.58
N GLY A 170 -1.66 -9.14 6.84
CA GLY A 170 -0.77 -9.97 6.02
C GLY A 170 0.07 -9.22 4.99
N SER A 171 -0.33 -8.01 4.58
CA SER A 171 0.49 -7.13 3.73
C SER A 171 1.88 -6.82 4.33
N HIS A 172 2.05 -6.98 5.65
CA HIS A 172 3.34 -6.84 6.32
C HIS A 172 4.37 -7.90 5.90
N THR A 173 3.99 -8.99 5.22
CA THR A 173 4.94 -9.97 4.64
C THR A 173 5.96 -9.33 3.68
N ILE A 174 5.56 -8.26 2.98
CA ILE A 174 6.49 -7.49 2.13
C ILE A 174 7.00 -6.20 2.80
N GLY A 175 6.54 -5.90 4.01
CA GLY A 175 6.72 -4.61 4.66
C GLY A 175 8.10 -4.40 5.28
N ARG A 176 8.43 -3.12 5.49
CA ARG A 176 9.61 -2.68 6.24
C ARG A 176 9.22 -1.69 7.32
N ASN A 177 9.89 -1.77 8.46
CA ASN A 177 9.85 -0.75 9.50
C ASN A 177 11.26 -0.16 9.71
N ARG A 178 11.45 0.61 10.80
CA ARG A 178 12.74 1.24 11.10
C ARG A 178 13.88 0.23 11.30
N GLY A 179 13.58 -0.96 11.79
CA GLY A 179 14.57 -2.03 12.02
C GLY A 179 14.91 -2.84 10.77
N GLY A 180 14.08 -2.77 9.73
CA GLY A 180 14.30 -3.49 8.47
C GLY A 180 13.07 -4.24 8.00
N ALA A 181 13.28 -5.38 7.35
CA ALA A 181 12.21 -6.25 6.88
C ALA A 181 11.42 -6.84 8.05
N ILE A 182 10.09 -6.82 7.96
CA ILE A 182 9.21 -7.39 9.00
C ILE A 182 9.21 -8.93 8.92
N ASP A 183 9.37 -9.46 7.71
CA ASP A 183 9.41 -10.89 7.36
C ASP A 183 10.79 -11.25 6.79
N SER A 184 11.24 -12.49 6.98
CA SER A 184 12.50 -12.99 6.44
C SER A 184 12.48 -13.17 4.91
N THR A 185 11.31 -13.31 4.30
CA THR A 185 11.13 -13.48 2.84
C THR A 185 10.68 -12.19 2.16
N ILE A 186 11.29 -11.05 2.52
CA ILE A 186 10.90 -9.74 1.99
C ILE A 186 10.78 -9.71 0.45
N GLY A 187 9.61 -9.32 -0.03
CA GLY A 187 9.29 -9.25 -1.46
C GLY A 187 8.65 -10.52 -2.03
N LYS A 188 8.53 -11.58 -1.23
CA LYS A 188 7.59 -12.66 -1.47
C LYS A 188 6.30 -12.36 -0.73
N TRP A 189 5.18 -12.42 -1.44
CA TRP A 189 3.86 -12.31 -0.86
C TRP A 189 3.47 -13.67 -0.31
N ASP A 190 3.72 -13.93 0.97
CA ASP A 190 3.47 -15.25 1.53
C ASP A 190 2.80 -15.29 2.91
N SER A 191 2.19 -16.45 3.19
CA SER A 191 1.57 -16.75 4.48
C SER A 191 2.58 -17.10 5.60
N GLY A 192 3.88 -17.14 5.29
CA GLY A 192 4.97 -17.42 6.22
C GLY A 192 5.10 -16.35 7.31
N PHE A 193 4.82 -15.08 6.96
CA PHE A 193 4.72 -13.95 7.89
C PHE A 193 3.98 -14.31 9.19
N TYR A 194 2.75 -14.84 9.07
CA TYR A 194 1.91 -15.15 10.22
C TYR A 194 2.56 -16.16 11.16
N GLY A 195 3.25 -17.17 10.58
CA GLY A 195 3.97 -18.18 11.34
C GLY A 195 5.19 -17.62 12.05
N GLN A 196 5.93 -16.71 11.42
CA GLN A 196 7.12 -16.09 12.01
C GLN A 196 6.76 -15.15 13.15
N VAL A 197 5.70 -14.36 13.02
CA VAL A 197 5.21 -13.50 14.11
C VAL A 197 4.75 -14.34 15.30
N SER A 198 3.90 -15.36 15.10
CA SER A 198 3.42 -16.23 16.19
C SER A 198 4.54 -16.99 16.90
N LYS A 199 5.62 -17.34 16.19
CA LYS A 199 6.77 -18.07 16.76
C LYS A 199 7.84 -17.15 17.34
N GLY A 200 7.71 -15.83 17.18
CA GLY A 200 8.74 -14.87 17.58
C GLY A 200 10.02 -14.94 16.75
N THR A 201 9.95 -15.44 15.51
CA THR A 201 11.10 -15.56 14.59
C THR A 201 11.09 -14.51 13.47
N ALA A 202 10.08 -13.64 13.44
CA ALA A 202 10.03 -12.52 12.50
C ALA A 202 11.24 -11.59 12.77
N PRO A 203 11.96 -11.11 11.73
CA PRO A 203 13.16 -10.30 11.94
C PRO A 203 12.90 -8.97 12.66
N ASN A 204 11.84 -8.26 12.29
CA ASN A 204 11.47 -6.97 12.89
C ASN A 204 9.95 -6.88 13.09
N PRO A 205 9.37 -7.66 14.02
CA PRO A 205 7.92 -7.72 14.18
C PRO A 205 7.34 -6.37 14.64
N ILE A 206 6.14 -6.05 14.17
CA ILE A 206 5.39 -4.91 14.71
C ILE A 206 4.64 -5.38 15.98
N PRO A 207 4.67 -4.62 17.10
CA PRO A 207 3.99 -5.01 18.33
C PRO A 207 2.48 -5.29 18.16
N ALA A 208 1.81 -4.55 17.29
CA ALA A 208 0.42 -4.79 16.90
C ALA A 208 0.21 -6.21 16.33
N ASP A 209 1.10 -6.66 15.43
CA ASP A 209 1.03 -7.98 14.81
C ASP A 209 1.21 -9.10 15.86
N VAL A 210 2.15 -8.90 16.78
CA VAL A 210 2.38 -9.83 17.91
C VAL A 210 1.15 -9.88 18.82
N SER A 211 0.49 -8.74 19.05
CA SER A 211 -0.76 -8.69 19.81
C SER A 211 -1.87 -9.47 19.11
N LEU A 212 -2.05 -9.27 17.79
CA LEU A 212 -3.02 -10.02 16.98
C LEU A 212 -2.72 -11.52 16.95
N SER A 213 -1.46 -11.93 16.88
CA SER A 213 -1.10 -13.35 16.81
C SER A 213 -1.38 -14.12 18.10
N ASN A 214 -1.32 -13.44 19.24
CA ASN A 214 -1.39 -14.06 20.57
C ASN A 214 -2.73 -13.85 21.29
N SER A 215 -3.57 -12.95 20.80
CA SER A 215 -4.84 -12.61 21.43
C SER A 215 -5.94 -13.66 21.19
N THR A 216 -6.73 -13.95 22.21
CA THR A 216 -7.84 -14.91 22.13
C THR A 216 -8.93 -14.51 21.13
N VAL A 217 -9.08 -13.21 20.85
CA VAL A 217 -10.10 -12.70 19.90
C VAL A 217 -9.70 -12.86 18.43
N THR A 218 -8.41 -13.02 18.14
CA THR A 218 -7.87 -13.04 16.76
C THR A 218 -7.09 -14.30 16.42
N MET A 219 -6.52 -15.00 17.41
CA MET A 219 -5.62 -16.14 17.20
C MET A 219 -6.24 -17.29 16.40
N LYS A 220 -7.55 -17.55 16.54
CA LYS A 220 -8.24 -18.58 15.72
C LYS A 220 -8.23 -18.19 14.24
N VAL A 221 -8.54 -16.93 13.94
CA VAL A 221 -8.55 -16.37 12.58
C VAL A 221 -7.13 -16.30 12.03
N TRP A 222 -6.17 -15.82 12.83
CA TRP A 222 -4.73 -15.82 12.51
C TRP A 222 -4.25 -17.20 12.06
N ASN A 223 -4.61 -18.25 12.81
CA ASN A 223 -4.28 -19.63 12.46
C ASN A 223 -5.01 -20.15 11.21
N ALA A 224 -6.21 -19.66 10.91
CA ALA A 224 -6.94 -20.03 9.70
C ALA A 224 -6.31 -19.40 8.46
N VAL A 225 -6.01 -18.10 8.51
CA VAL A 225 -5.40 -17.34 7.40
C VAL A 225 -3.98 -17.85 7.11
N ARG A 226 -3.18 -18.18 8.14
CA ARG A 226 -1.81 -18.72 7.94
C ARG A 226 -1.74 -20.13 7.37
N LYS A 227 -2.87 -20.84 7.27
CA LYS A 227 -2.90 -22.29 6.99
C LYS A 227 -2.25 -22.62 5.64
N SER A 228 -2.41 -21.76 4.65
CA SER A 228 -1.82 -21.90 3.33
C SER A 228 -1.81 -20.57 2.61
N GLN A 229 -1.05 -20.50 1.50
CA GLN A 229 -1.11 -19.34 0.61
C GLN A 229 -2.52 -19.06 0.11
N GLY A 230 -3.23 -20.11 -0.34
CA GLY A 230 -4.62 -19.96 -0.80
C GLY A 230 -5.58 -19.47 0.28
N ALA A 231 -5.38 -19.83 1.55
CA ALA A 231 -6.19 -19.31 2.66
C ALA A 231 -5.92 -17.82 2.90
N PHE A 232 -4.65 -17.40 2.80
CA PHE A 232 -4.28 -16.00 2.87
C PHE A 232 -4.88 -15.20 1.70
N ASP A 233 -4.67 -15.63 0.46
CA ASP A 233 -5.16 -14.90 -0.71
C ASP A 233 -6.69 -14.83 -0.74
N SER A 234 -7.39 -15.92 -0.39
CA SER A 234 -8.86 -15.96 -0.33
C SER A 234 -9.45 -15.00 0.72
N ALA A 235 -8.70 -14.69 1.77
CA ALA A 235 -9.12 -13.71 2.78
C ALA A 235 -8.67 -12.29 2.41
N PHE A 236 -7.47 -12.13 1.83
CA PHE A 236 -6.86 -10.85 1.55
C PHE A 236 -7.49 -10.12 0.36
N VAL A 237 -7.66 -10.80 -0.79
CA VAL A 237 -8.15 -10.16 -2.02
C VAL A 237 -9.51 -9.48 -1.82
N PRO A 238 -10.55 -10.12 -1.25
CA PRO A 238 -11.82 -9.44 -1.00
C PRO A 238 -11.72 -8.35 0.07
N ALA A 239 -10.86 -8.50 1.09
CA ALA A 239 -10.64 -7.47 2.10
C ALA A 239 -9.97 -6.22 1.50
N MET A 240 -9.02 -6.41 0.58
CA MET A 240 -8.34 -5.33 -0.14
C MET A 240 -9.29 -4.63 -1.13
N GLU A 241 -10.14 -5.37 -1.85
CA GLU A 241 -11.21 -4.77 -2.67
C GLU A 241 -12.14 -3.91 -1.81
N LYS A 242 -12.60 -4.43 -0.67
CA LYS A 242 -13.45 -3.66 0.24
C LYS A 242 -12.76 -2.40 0.77
N MET A 243 -11.48 -2.51 1.13
CA MET A 243 -10.69 -1.36 1.59
C MET A 243 -10.52 -0.33 0.47
N SER A 244 -10.26 -0.74 -0.78
CA SER A 244 -10.07 0.20 -1.90
C SER A 244 -11.37 0.90 -2.33
N LEU A 245 -12.51 0.44 -1.84
CA LEU A 245 -13.84 1.03 -2.06
C LEU A 245 -14.32 1.89 -0.89
N MET A 246 -13.53 2.10 0.18
CA MET A 246 -13.94 2.98 1.28
C MET A 246 -14.26 4.39 0.77
N GLY A 247 -15.43 4.92 1.13
CA GLY A 247 -15.92 6.21 0.65
C GLY A 247 -16.62 6.18 -0.72
N TRP A 248 -16.62 5.05 -1.43
CA TRP A 248 -17.14 4.93 -2.79
C TRP A 248 -18.13 3.78 -2.96
N ARG A 249 -19.19 4.01 -3.74
CA ARG A 249 -20.04 2.91 -4.19
C ARG A 249 -19.40 2.28 -5.42
N LYS A 250 -19.21 0.96 -5.39
CA LYS A 250 -18.68 0.19 -6.54
C LYS A 250 -19.44 0.45 -7.84
N ALA A 251 -20.76 0.68 -7.78
CA ALA A 251 -21.60 0.97 -8.93
C ALA A 251 -21.33 2.34 -9.60
N ASP A 252 -20.65 3.25 -8.90
CA ASP A 252 -20.27 4.58 -9.42
C ASP A 252 -18.86 4.57 -10.03
N LEU A 253 -18.16 3.44 -9.97
CA LEU A 253 -16.81 3.26 -10.50
C LEU A 253 -16.79 2.29 -11.68
N VAL A 254 -15.76 2.39 -12.50
CA VAL A 254 -15.54 1.54 -13.67
C VAL A 254 -14.50 0.48 -13.33
N ASP A 255 -14.85 -0.79 -13.50
CA ASP A 255 -13.90 -1.90 -13.36
C ASP A 255 -12.81 -1.83 -14.44
N ARG A 256 -11.56 -1.92 -14.00
CA ARG A 256 -10.33 -1.85 -14.81
C ARG A 256 -9.34 -2.95 -14.42
N SER A 257 -9.82 -4.01 -13.75
CA SER A 257 -9.04 -5.15 -13.26
C SER A 257 -8.50 -6.04 -14.38
#